data_AF-A0A5C3P4W0-F1
#
_entry.id   AF-A0A5C3P4W0-F1
#
_cell.length_a   1.000
_cell.length_b   1.000
_cell.length_c   1.000
_cell.angle_alpha   90.00
_cell.angle_beta   90.00
_cell.angle_gamma   90.00
#
_symmetry.space_group_name_H-M   'P 1'
#
loop_
_entity.id
_entity.type
_entity.pdbx_description
1 polymer ?
#
loop_
_entity_poly.entity_id
_entity_poly.type
_entity_poly.pdbx_seq_one_letter_code
_entity_poly.pdbx_strand_id
1 'polypeptide(L)'
;MTRQLLFPDPLQFAVIRIDARAMVEPLEDPIALEAAAMVKCRKYLVFLEAALDLPGPHSRWCRYSAYPVASALRPSEPELGITPDMVMPIAPNETHAKGREPIGPEPAFPFDNCFFWIRSSMVVRIKRKDAAEFDDRRATRLGVREHVALLVSWRDDSRRIAHFVEERRRLAQSPSATGSPPSPASGNSSSAPAAPQPSPASSASTSLRRSASSDDDVGRAGNSRDIDHDDGASSVSTSSSDDLAAYNLFGWSADPALAFYPLLDAWLELEENITQSEIGNPADFYEEHEVIQR
;
A
#
# COMPACT_ATOMS: atom_id res chain seq x y z
N MET A 1 -2.95 32.75 17.82
CA MET A 1 -1.99 31.76 18.37
C MET A 1 -1.63 30.81 17.25
N THR A 2 -0.33 30.61 16.99
CA THR A 2 0.20 29.74 15.94
C THR A 2 0.25 28.33 16.52
N ARG A 3 -0.51 27.38 15.95
CA ARG A 3 -0.40 25.97 16.34
C ARG A 3 0.78 25.42 15.54
N GLN A 4 1.96 25.48 16.15
CA GLN A 4 3.14 24.83 15.62
C GLN A 4 3.15 23.39 16.17
N LEU A 5 3.44 22.42 15.30
CA LEU A 5 3.38 21.00 15.63
C LEU A 5 4.74 20.33 15.46
N LEU A 6 5.00 19.33 16.30
CA LEU A 6 6.21 18.51 16.21
C LEU A 6 6.24 17.61 14.97
N PHE A 7 5.06 17.31 14.43
CA PHE A 7 4.83 16.47 13.26
C PHE A 7 3.68 17.04 12.43
N PRO A 8 3.65 16.80 11.10
CA PRO A 8 2.56 17.30 10.24
C PRO A 8 1.19 16.77 10.64
N ASP A 9 0.15 17.60 10.52
CA ASP A 9 -1.23 17.10 10.61
C ASP A 9 -1.52 16.17 9.40
N PRO A 10 -2.37 15.12 9.56
CA PRO A 10 -2.78 14.27 8.45
C PRO A 10 -3.61 15.03 7.39
N LEU A 11 -3.85 14.35 6.27
CA LEU A 11 -4.55 14.85 5.08
C LEU A 11 -3.83 16.00 4.36
N GLN A 12 -2.51 15.97 4.36
CA GLN A 12 -1.67 17.03 3.78
C GLN A 12 -0.64 16.48 2.81
N PHE A 13 -0.28 17.28 1.82
CA PHE A 13 0.81 16.97 0.92
C PHE A 13 2.15 17.40 1.54
N ALA A 14 3.18 16.59 1.30
CA ALA A 14 4.53 16.87 1.75
C ALA A 14 5.54 16.44 0.69
N VAL A 15 6.60 17.22 0.55
CA VAL A 15 7.84 16.76 -0.07
C VAL A 15 8.59 15.95 0.98
N ILE A 16 9.07 14.77 0.60
CA ILE A 16 9.84 13.89 1.46
C ILE A 16 11.17 13.50 0.81
N ARG A 17 12.13 13.13 1.66
CA ARG A 17 13.40 12.54 1.23
C ARG A 17 13.87 11.55 2.28
N ILE A 18 14.37 10.38 1.84
CA ILE A 18 14.95 9.39 2.74
C ILE A 18 16.23 9.95 3.39
N ASP A 19 16.34 9.80 4.70
CA ASP A 19 17.57 10.05 5.45
C ASP A 19 18.30 8.72 5.66
N ALA A 20 19.05 8.30 4.64
CA ALA A 20 19.76 7.02 4.61
C ALA A 20 20.70 6.86 5.82
N ARG A 21 21.38 7.95 6.22
CA ARG A 21 22.31 7.91 7.35
C ARG A 21 21.58 7.71 8.67
N ALA A 22 20.49 8.43 8.91
CA ALA A 22 19.69 8.25 10.13
C ALA A 22 19.00 6.89 10.19
N MET A 23 18.72 6.25 9.05
CA MET A 23 18.19 4.88 9.02
C MET A 23 19.20 3.85 9.54
N VAL A 24 20.49 4.00 9.23
CA VAL A 24 21.54 3.05 9.62
C VAL A 24 22.29 3.44 10.89
N GLU A 25 22.13 4.68 11.37
CA GLU A 25 22.78 5.20 12.58
C GLU A 25 22.62 4.29 13.82
N PRO A 26 21.43 3.71 14.10
CA PRO A 26 21.26 2.80 15.25
C PRO A 26 22.05 1.49 15.15
N LEU A 27 22.58 1.12 13.97
CA LEU A 27 23.39 -0.09 13.79
C LEU A 27 24.82 0.09 14.31
N GLU A 28 25.27 1.34 14.49
CA GLU A 28 26.63 1.68 14.92
C GLU A 28 27.74 1.05 14.04
N ASP A 29 27.43 0.74 12.77
CA ASP A 29 28.36 0.14 11.81
C ASP A 29 29.02 1.23 10.94
N PRO A 30 30.35 1.45 11.04
CA PRO A 30 31.07 2.43 10.24
C PRO A 30 30.96 2.19 8.72
N ILE A 31 30.89 0.94 8.27
CA ILE A 31 30.79 0.61 6.84
C ILE A 31 29.41 1.00 6.32
N ALA A 32 28.34 0.63 7.04
CA ALA A 32 26.98 1.02 6.69
C ALA A 32 26.80 2.54 6.72
N LEU A 33 27.39 3.23 7.70
CA LEU A 33 27.36 4.70 7.81
C LEU A 33 28.06 5.39 6.64
N GLU A 34 29.23 4.89 6.22
CA GLU A 34 29.95 5.41 5.06
C GLU A 34 29.18 5.15 3.75
N ALA A 35 28.66 3.94 3.58
CA ALA A 35 27.84 3.59 2.42
C ALA A 35 26.58 4.46 2.34
N ALA A 36 25.85 4.63 3.45
CA ALA A 36 24.65 5.46 3.52
C ALA A 36 24.94 6.94 3.24
N ALA A 37 26.11 7.45 3.62
CA ALA A 37 26.53 8.83 3.31
C ALA A 37 26.75 9.06 1.80
N MET A 38 27.02 7.99 1.04
CA MET A 38 27.20 8.04 -0.41
C MET A 38 25.88 7.88 -1.19
N VAL A 39 24.80 7.42 -0.54
CA VAL A 39 23.49 7.26 -1.18
C VAL A 39 22.82 8.62 -1.37
N LYS A 40 22.71 9.06 -2.62
CA LYS A 40 22.00 10.28 -2.98
C LYS A 40 20.50 10.02 -3.12
N CYS A 41 19.77 10.21 -2.04
CA CYS A 41 18.31 10.05 -2.03
C CYS A 41 17.61 11.22 -2.72
N ARG A 42 16.61 10.92 -3.56
CA ARG A 42 15.81 11.92 -4.29
C ARG A 42 14.68 12.47 -3.41
N LYS A 43 14.09 13.57 -3.88
CA LYS A 43 12.87 14.12 -3.31
C LYS A 43 11.66 13.51 -4.00
N TYR A 44 10.65 13.19 -3.21
CA TYR A 44 9.38 12.64 -3.66
C TYR A 44 8.24 13.46 -3.10
N LEU A 45 7.11 13.40 -3.77
CA LEU A 45 5.88 14.04 -3.33
C LEU A 45 4.93 12.97 -2.78
N VAL A 46 4.38 13.21 -1.60
CA VAL A 46 3.43 12.30 -0.96
C VAL A 46 2.23 13.06 -0.39
N PHE A 47 1.13 12.36 -0.25
CA PHE A 47 -0.01 12.76 0.57
C PHE A 47 -0.01 11.93 1.85
N LEU A 48 0.13 12.58 3.00
CA LEU A 48 0.07 11.98 4.33
C LEU A 48 -1.40 11.73 4.68
N GLU A 49 -1.84 10.48 4.64
CA GLU A 49 -3.25 10.12 4.82
C GLU A 49 -3.62 10.10 6.31
N ALA A 50 -2.93 9.29 7.10
CA ALA A 50 -3.21 9.14 8.52
C ALA A 50 -1.92 9.00 9.32
N ALA A 51 -1.86 9.66 10.47
CA ALA A 51 -0.85 9.34 11.48
C ALA A 51 -1.20 7.97 12.08
N LEU A 52 -0.23 7.07 12.14
CA LEU A 52 -0.38 5.73 12.69
C LEU A 52 0.12 5.64 14.14
N ASP A 53 0.82 6.67 14.60
CA ASP A 53 1.26 6.83 15.97
C ASP A 53 0.64 8.06 16.61
N LEU A 54 0.45 8.01 17.93
CA LEU A 54 0.26 9.18 18.78
C LEU A 54 1.64 9.64 19.28
N PRO A 55 2.25 10.68 18.67
CA PRO A 55 3.59 11.09 19.02
C PRO A 55 3.66 11.64 20.45
N GLY A 56 4.56 11.06 21.25
CA GLY A 56 4.87 11.57 22.59
C GLY A 56 5.87 12.74 22.55
N PRO A 57 6.08 13.45 23.68
CA PRO A 57 6.99 14.59 23.75
C PRO A 57 8.46 14.29 23.37
N HIS A 58 8.85 13.01 23.46
CA HIS A 58 10.20 12.53 23.15
C HIS A 58 10.27 11.70 21.85
N SER A 59 9.16 11.60 21.11
CA SER A 59 9.16 10.91 19.82
C SER A 59 10.14 11.60 18.88
N ARG A 60 11.06 10.81 18.31
CA ARG A 60 12.03 11.28 17.30
C ARG A 60 11.46 11.24 15.89
N TRP A 61 10.40 10.46 15.69
CA TRP A 61 9.67 10.31 14.45
C TRP A 61 8.22 9.91 14.76
N CYS A 62 7.36 10.01 13.76
CA CYS A 62 5.96 9.57 13.79
C CYS A 62 5.65 8.78 12.51
N ARG A 63 4.95 7.64 12.60
CA ARG A 63 4.52 6.87 11.44
C ARG A 63 3.30 7.48 10.78
N TYR A 64 3.28 7.40 9.45
CA TYR A 64 2.14 7.77 8.62
C TYR A 64 1.84 6.69 7.60
N SER A 65 0.56 6.47 7.29
CA SER A 65 0.18 5.96 5.98
C SER A 65 0.24 7.13 4.99
N ALA A 66 0.82 6.87 3.82
CA ALA A 66 0.99 7.88 2.80
C ALA A 66 0.72 7.32 1.42
N TYR A 67 0.21 8.16 0.53
CA TYR A 67 0.10 7.88 -0.89
C TYR A 67 1.17 8.66 -1.65
N PRO A 68 2.04 7.99 -2.42
CA PRO A 68 2.93 8.70 -3.31
C PRO A 68 2.14 9.39 -4.42
N VAL A 69 2.61 10.59 -4.77
CA VAL A 69 2.11 11.39 -5.88
C VAL A 69 3.09 11.26 -7.03
N ALA A 70 2.59 10.90 -8.20
CA ALA A 70 3.39 10.74 -9.40
C ALA A 70 3.12 11.87 -10.40
N SER A 71 4.15 12.27 -11.13
CA SER A 71 4.05 13.15 -12.31
C SER A 71 3.77 12.39 -13.62
N ALA A 72 3.52 11.08 -13.53
CA ALA A 72 3.30 10.19 -14.66
C ALA A 72 2.24 9.13 -14.34
N LEU A 73 1.74 8.47 -15.39
CA LEU A 73 0.91 7.27 -15.23
C LEU A 73 1.72 6.15 -14.59
N ARG A 74 1.02 5.27 -13.90
CA ARG A 74 1.65 4.11 -13.26
C ARG A 74 2.15 3.10 -14.29
N PRO A 75 3.25 2.38 -14.02
CA PRO A 75 3.61 1.20 -14.77
C PRO A 75 2.48 0.15 -14.72
N SER A 76 2.41 -0.69 -15.77
CA SER A 76 1.53 -1.86 -15.73
C SER A 76 2.18 -2.94 -14.86
N GLU A 77 1.35 -3.63 -14.07
CA GLU A 77 1.73 -4.81 -13.30
C GLU A 77 0.76 -5.93 -13.71
N PRO A 78 1.01 -6.57 -14.88
CA PRO A 78 0.07 -7.54 -15.46
C PRO A 78 -0.24 -8.69 -14.51
N GLU A 79 0.72 -9.08 -13.67
CA GLU A 79 0.57 -10.12 -12.68
C GLU A 79 -0.48 -9.79 -11.62
N LEU A 80 -0.70 -8.51 -11.32
CA LEU A 80 -1.71 -8.04 -10.38
C LEU A 80 -2.98 -7.52 -11.05
N GLY A 81 -3.08 -7.59 -12.38
CA GLY A 81 -4.23 -7.05 -13.13
C GLY A 81 -4.30 -5.53 -13.13
N ILE A 82 -3.16 -4.91 -12.89
CA ILE A 82 -3.01 -3.47 -12.75
C ILE A 82 -2.64 -2.88 -14.11
N THR A 83 -3.33 -1.80 -14.48
CA THR A 83 -3.13 -1.11 -15.75
C THR A 83 -2.77 0.38 -15.55
N PRO A 84 -2.06 1.02 -16.51
CA PRO A 84 -1.59 2.40 -16.38
C PRO A 84 -2.69 3.45 -16.13
N ASP A 85 -3.93 3.15 -16.49
CA ASP A 85 -5.07 4.03 -16.31
C ASP A 85 -5.70 3.99 -14.91
N MET A 86 -5.29 3.06 -14.04
CA MET A 86 -5.77 2.95 -12.67
C MET A 86 -5.10 3.99 -11.75
N VAL A 87 -5.33 5.26 -12.08
CA VAL A 87 -4.79 6.44 -11.41
C VAL A 87 -5.92 7.44 -11.11
N MET A 88 -5.76 8.29 -10.10
CA MET A 88 -6.68 9.37 -9.81
C MET A 88 -5.96 10.71 -10.03
N PRO A 89 -6.33 11.51 -11.04
CA PRO A 89 -5.78 12.86 -11.21
C PRO A 89 -6.04 13.77 -10.01
N ILE A 90 -5.07 14.66 -9.79
CA ILE A 90 -5.13 15.74 -8.81
C ILE A 90 -5.31 17.04 -9.60
N ALA A 91 -6.35 17.82 -9.31
CA ALA A 91 -6.62 19.10 -9.94
C ALA A 91 -5.38 20.02 -9.82
N PRO A 92 -5.00 20.76 -10.88
CA PRO A 92 -5.79 21.05 -12.07
C PRO A 92 -5.68 20.01 -13.21
N ASN A 93 -5.10 18.83 -12.96
CA ASN A 93 -5.02 17.78 -13.97
C ASN A 93 -6.41 17.22 -14.32
N GLU A 94 -6.87 17.42 -15.55
CA GLU A 94 -8.14 16.84 -16.05
C GLU A 94 -7.91 15.61 -16.95
N THR A 95 -6.65 15.29 -17.25
CA THR A 95 -6.31 14.17 -18.13
C THR A 95 -6.48 12.84 -17.39
N HIS A 96 -6.76 11.77 -18.15
CA HIS A 96 -6.91 10.40 -17.63
C HIS A 96 -7.96 10.21 -16.52
N ALA A 97 -8.85 11.19 -16.32
CA ALA A 97 -9.88 11.12 -15.29
C ALA A 97 -10.92 10.03 -15.58
N LYS A 98 -11.13 9.66 -16.86
CA LYS A 98 -12.05 8.60 -17.31
C LYS A 98 -13.48 8.77 -16.78
N GLY A 99 -13.95 10.03 -16.74
CA GLY A 99 -15.27 10.37 -16.21
C GLY A 99 -15.31 10.55 -14.68
N ARG A 100 -14.18 10.38 -13.98
CA ARG A 100 -14.02 10.81 -12.59
C ARG A 100 -13.74 12.30 -12.54
N GLU A 101 -14.14 12.94 -11.46
CA GLU A 101 -13.73 14.30 -11.14
C GLU A 101 -12.32 14.26 -10.52
N PRO A 102 -11.36 15.09 -10.98
CA PRO A 102 -10.07 15.22 -10.33
C PRO A 102 -10.21 15.62 -8.87
N ILE A 103 -9.36 15.09 -8.00
CA ILE A 103 -9.34 15.45 -6.57
C ILE A 103 -8.85 16.88 -6.44
N GLY A 104 -9.54 17.71 -5.66
CA GLY A 104 -9.27 19.14 -5.52
C GLY A 104 -8.63 19.53 -4.18
N PRO A 105 -7.29 19.66 -4.09
CA PRO A 105 -6.64 20.17 -2.88
C PRO A 105 -6.91 21.65 -2.60
N GLU A 106 -6.75 22.03 -1.33
CA GLU A 106 -6.82 23.40 -0.84
C GLU A 106 -5.55 23.79 -0.05
N PRO A 107 -4.89 24.92 -0.36
CA PRO A 107 -5.05 25.73 -1.57
C PRO A 107 -4.80 24.92 -2.86
N ALA A 108 -5.07 25.54 -4.01
CA ALA A 108 -4.89 24.89 -5.32
C ALA A 108 -3.54 24.18 -5.43
N PHE A 109 -3.54 22.96 -5.97
CA PHE A 109 -2.33 22.18 -6.10
C PHE A 109 -1.36 22.85 -7.10
N PRO A 110 -0.06 22.95 -6.77
CA PRO A 110 0.87 23.75 -7.57
C PRO A 110 1.35 23.06 -8.86
N PHE A 111 1.03 21.78 -9.06
CA PHE A 111 1.54 20.96 -10.17
C PHE A 111 0.39 20.49 -11.07
N ASP A 112 0.56 20.58 -12.38
CA ASP A 112 -0.52 20.42 -13.36
C ASP A 112 -0.75 18.99 -13.86
N ASN A 113 0.24 18.10 -13.70
CA ASN A 113 0.21 16.73 -14.21
C ASN A 113 0.52 15.72 -13.11
N CYS A 114 -0.26 15.73 -12.03
CA CYS A 114 -0.07 14.84 -10.89
C CYS A 114 -1.22 13.84 -10.71
N PHE A 115 -0.87 12.66 -10.18
CA PHE A 115 -1.79 11.54 -9.98
C PHE A 115 -1.50 10.81 -8.68
N PHE A 116 -2.55 10.27 -8.06
CA PHE A 116 -2.46 9.13 -7.16
C PHE A 116 -2.48 7.83 -7.96
N TRP A 117 -1.76 6.82 -7.51
CA TRP A 117 -1.81 5.47 -8.08
C TRP A 117 -2.63 4.55 -7.17
N ILE A 118 -3.45 3.67 -7.75
CA ILE A 118 -4.16 2.68 -6.93
C ILE A 118 -3.16 1.68 -6.33
N ARG A 119 -3.38 1.26 -5.08
CA ARG A 119 -2.55 0.28 -4.35
C ARG A 119 -1.08 0.70 -4.20
N SER A 120 -0.78 1.99 -4.19
CA SER A 120 0.57 2.50 -3.93
C SER A 120 0.77 3.02 -2.50
N SER A 121 -0.16 2.76 -1.58
CA SER A 121 0.01 3.22 -0.20
C SER A 121 1.28 2.64 0.43
N MET A 122 1.95 3.45 1.24
CA MET A 122 3.16 3.10 1.95
C MET A 122 3.07 3.54 3.41
N VAL A 123 3.85 2.89 4.26
CA VAL A 123 4.06 3.33 5.64
C VAL A 123 5.43 3.96 5.74
N VAL A 124 5.50 5.17 6.28
CA VAL A 124 6.74 5.95 6.39
C VAL A 124 6.90 6.51 7.80
N ARG A 125 8.14 6.79 8.20
CA ARG A 125 8.46 7.48 9.45
C ARG A 125 8.91 8.91 9.14
N ILE A 126 8.14 9.92 9.57
CA ILE A 126 8.53 11.32 9.43
C ILE A 126 9.33 11.74 10.65
N LYS A 127 10.57 12.20 10.44
CA LYS A 127 11.43 12.71 11.51
C LYS A 127 10.83 13.97 12.14
N ARG A 128 11.03 14.09 13.45
CA ARG A 128 10.88 15.37 14.15
C ARG A 128 11.97 16.31 13.66
N LYS A 129 11.64 17.57 13.45
CA LYS A 129 12.62 18.62 13.18
C LYS A 129 13.19 19.14 14.51
N ASP A 130 14.52 19.17 14.63
CA ASP A 130 15.21 19.53 15.87
C ASP A 130 15.10 21.02 16.24
N ALA A 131 14.95 21.91 15.26
CA ALA A 131 15.02 23.36 15.45
C ALA A 131 13.83 24.16 14.89
N ALA A 132 12.93 23.53 14.13
CA ALA A 132 11.81 24.20 13.49
C ALA A 132 10.55 23.32 13.53
N GLU A 133 9.44 23.85 14.00
CA GLU A 133 8.18 23.12 14.01
C GLU A 133 7.52 23.14 12.61
N PHE A 134 6.61 22.21 12.37
CA PHE A 134 5.83 22.19 11.12
C PHE A 134 4.77 23.30 11.16
N ASP A 135 4.65 24.05 10.06
CA ASP A 135 3.60 25.05 9.85
C ASP A 135 2.56 24.53 8.83
N ASP A 136 1.60 23.78 9.34
CA ASP A 136 0.51 23.18 8.55
C ASP A 136 -0.34 24.19 7.78
N ARG A 137 -0.25 25.50 8.11
CA ARG A 137 -0.99 26.54 7.40
C ARG A 137 -0.47 26.78 5.98
N ARG A 138 0.78 26.39 5.74
CA ARG A 138 1.44 26.51 4.45
C ARG A 138 1.29 25.24 3.61
N ALA A 139 0.71 24.18 4.20
CA ALA A 139 0.51 22.92 3.52
C ALA A 139 -0.67 22.99 2.55
N THR A 140 -0.50 22.38 1.38
CA THR A 140 -1.63 21.95 0.56
C THR A 140 -2.27 20.72 1.19
N ARG A 141 -3.60 20.69 1.29
CA ARG A 141 -4.32 19.62 1.99
C ARG A 141 -5.57 19.17 1.25
N LEU A 142 -6.06 17.99 1.59
CA LEU A 142 -7.38 17.53 1.14
C LEU A 142 -8.41 17.81 2.24
N GLY A 143 -9.52 18.44 1.85
CA GLY A 143 -10.71 18.47 2.69
C GLY A 143 -11.26 17.05 2.90
N VAL A 144 -12.02 16.84 3.98
CA VAL A 144 -12.60 15.51 4.29
C VAL A 144 -13.41 14.95 3.12
N ARG A 145 -14.15 15.80 2.40
CA ARG A 145 -14.95 15.38 1.24
C ARG A 145 -14.07 14.87 0.09
N GLU A 146 -13.00 15.58 -0.22
CA GLU A 146 -12.03 15.21 -1.27
C GLU A 146 -11.30 13.92 -0.91
N HIS A 147 -10.94 13.75 0.36
CA HIS A 147 -10.35 12.51 0.83
C HIS A 147 -11.32 11.33 0.69
N VAL A 148 -12.59 11.49 1.07
CA VAL A 148 -13.61 10.45 0.86
C VAL A 148 -13.81 10.18 -0.63
N ALA A 149 -13.83 11.21 -1.48
CA ALA A 149 -13.93 11.06 -2.93
C ALA A 149 -12.76 10.23 -3.49
N LEU A 150 -11.54 10.50 -3.05
CA LEU A 150 -10.35 9.71 -3.38
C LEU A 150 -10.55 8.23 -3.02
N LEU A 151 -10.96 7.94 -1.79
CA LEU A 151 -11.17 6.54 -1.35
C LEU A 151 -12.27 5.83 -2.14
N VAL A 152 -13.38 6.53 -2.42
CA VAL A 152 -14.50 5.98 -3.21
C VAL A 152 -14.10 5.74 -4.67
N SER A 153 -13.24 6.59 -5.23
CA SER A 153 -12.78 6.49 -6.63
C SER A 153 -12.09 5.15 -6.92
N TRP A 154 -11.51 4.50 -5.91
CA TRP A 154 -10.82 3.23 -6.03
C TRP A 154 -11.75 2.02 -6.12
N ARG A 155 -13.06 2.15 -5.89
CA ARG A 155 -13.98 1.00 -5.91
C ARG A 155 -13.99 0.26 -7.25
N ASP A 156 -14.02 0.99 -8.36
CA ASP A 156 -14.14 0.38 -9.69
C ASP A 156 -12.84 -0.31 -10.11
N ASP A 157 -11.71 0.37 -9.89
CA ASP A 157 -10.39 -0.18 -10.17
C ASP A 157 -10.06 -1.37 -9.25
N SER A 158 -10.48 -1.33 -7.98
CA SER A 158 -10.36 -2.46 -7.05
C SER A 158 -11.18 -3.67 -7.51
N ARG A 159 -12.41 -3.44 -8.02
CA ARG A 159 -13.25 -4.51 -8.60
C ARG A 159 -12.62 -5.12 -9.85
N ARG A 160 -12.04 -4.29 -10.73
CA ARG A 160 -11.30 -4.76 -11.92
C ARG A 160 -10.14 -5.66 -11.53
N ILE A 161 -9.34 -5.24 -10.55
CA ILE A 161 -8.21 -6.02 -10.04
C ILE A 161 -8.69 -7.35 -9.42
N ALA A 162 -9.71 -7.30 -8.57
CA ALA A 162 -10.25 -8.50 -7.92
C ALA A 162 -10.77 -9.53 -8.94
N HIS A 163 -11.52 -9.06 -9.95
CA HIS A 163 -12.00 -9.92 -11.02
C HIS A 163 -10.85 -10.57 -11.80
N PHE A 164 -9.79 -9.81 -12.10
CA PHE A 164 -8.61 -10.36 -12.77
C PHE A 164 -7.91 -11.45 -11.95
N VAL A 165 -7.69 -11.21 -10.65
CA VAL A 165 -7.04 -12.17 -9.76
C VAL A 165 -7.86 -13.46 -9.65
N GLU A 166 -9.18 -13.33 -9.55
CA GLU A 166 -10.08 -14.50 -9.46
C GLU A 166 -10.07 -15.31 -10.76
N GLU A 167 -10.17 -14.67 -11.93
CA GLU A 167 -10.11 -15.39 -13.21
C GLU A 167 -8.77 -16.10 -13.40
N ARG A 168 -7.64 -15.47 -13.03
CA ARG A 168 -6.33 -16.14 -13.04
C ARG A 168 -6.29 -17.35 -12.12
N ARG A 169 -6.87 -17.24 -10.91
CA ARG A 169 -6.95 -18.34 -9.95
C ARG A 169 -7.78 -19.49 -10.51
N ARG A 170 -8.94 -19.19 -11.12
CA ARG A 170 -9.82 -20.19 -11.73
C ARG A 170 -9.14 -20.93 -12.88
N LEU A 171 -8.41 -20.22 -13.74
CA LEU A 171 -7.65 -20.83 -14.84
C LEU A 171 -6.52 -21.72 -14.33
N ALA A 172 -5.81 -21.31 -13.27
CA ALA A 172 -4.76 -22.12 -12.66
C ALA A 172 -5.28 -23.39 -11.96
N GLN A 173 -6.53 -23.37 -11.48
CA GLN A 173 -7.18 -24.51 -10.83
C GLN A 173 -7.95 -25.43 -11.79
N SER A 174 -8.11 -25.03 -13.05
CA SER A 174 -8.76 -25.87 -14.07
C SER A 174 -7.79 -26.98 -14.48
N PRO A 175 -8.08 -28.26 -14.19
CA PRO A 175 -7.22 -29.35 -14.65
C PRO A 175 -7.23 -29.33 -16.18
N SER A 176 -6.06 -29.16 -16.78
CA SER A 176 -5.91 -29.31 -18.23
C SER A 176 -6.40 -30.71 -18.61
N ALA A 177 -7.59 -30.78 -19.19
CA ALA A 177 -8.13 -31.94 -19.88
C ALA A 177 -7.29 -32.17 -21.15
N THR A 178 -6.04 -32.58 -20.96
CA THR A 178 -5.13 -32.94 -22.05
C THR A 178 -5.26 -34.43 -22.25
N GLY A 179 -6.01 -34.77 -23.30
CA GLY A 179 -6.15 -36.05 -23.98
C GLY A 179 -5.42 -37.26 -23.42
N SER A 180 -6.19 -38.23 -22.95
CA SER A 180 -5.83 -39.63 -23.18
C SER A 180 -5.67 -39.86 -24.69
N PRO A 181 -4.55 -40.41 -25.17
CA PRO A 181 -4.42 -40.75 -26.58
C PRO A 181 -5.37 -41.91 -26.94
N PRO A 182 -6.01 -41.91 -28.12
CA PRO A 182 -6.82 -43.03 -28.56
C PRO A 182 -5.92 -44.24 -28.86
N SER A 183 -6.16 -45.34 -28.17
CA SER A 183 -5.55 -46.64 -28.48
C SER A 183 -6.00 -47.14 -29.87
N PRO A 184 -5.09 -47.50 -30.78
CA PRO A 184 -5.47 -48.22 -31.98
C PRO A 184 -5.68 -49.70 -31.67
N ALA A 185 -6.82 -50.23 -32.11
CA ALA A 185 -7.10 -51.65 -32.17
C ALA A 185 -6.22 -52.32 -33.24
N SER A 186 -5.53 -53.41 -32.90
CA SER A 186 -5.06 -54.45 -33.84
C SER A 186 -4.77 -55.74 -33.06
N GLY A 187 -5.30 -56.85 -33.58
CA GLY A 187 -5.40 -58.13 -32.88
C GLY A 187 -4.18 -59.04 -32.94
N ASN A 188 -4.26 -60.09 -32.10
CA ASN A 188 -3.63 -61.42 -32.10
C ASN A 188 -2.19 -61.56 -32.64
N SER A 189 -1.21 -62.07 -31.89
CA SER A 189 -1.21 -63.41 -31.28
C SER A 189 0.08 -63.69 -30.46
N SER A 190 -0.10 -64.51 -29.41
CA SER A 190 0.80 -65.53 -28.85
C SER A 190 2.22 -65.20 -28.34
N SER A 191 2.39 -65.31 -27.01
CA SER A 191 3.24 -66.31 -26.28
C SER A 191 3.96 -65.73 -25.04
N ALA A 192 3.84 -66.45 -23.91
CA ALA A 192 4.53 -66.24 -22.62
C ALA A 192 5.78 -67.17 -22.54
N PRO A 193 6.58 -67.28 -21.44
CA PRO A 193 6.50 -66.63 -20.10
C PRO A 193 7.85 -66.21 -19.40
N ALA A 194 7.71 -65.62 -18.20
CA ALA A 194 8.64 -65.55 -17.03
C ALA A 194 9.90 -64.65 -17.13
N ALA A 195 10.41 -63.89 -16.13
CA ALA A 195 10.31 -63.88 -14.65
C ALA A 195 10.71 -62.44 -14.11
N PRO A 196 10.76 -62.19 -12.76
CA PRO A 196 10.51 -60.87 -12.12
C PRO A 196 11.76 -60.07 -11.75
N GLN A 197 11.62 -58.78 -11.34
CA GLN A 197 12.38 -58.05 -10.26
C GLN A 197 12.02 -56.53 -10.16
N PRO A 198 12.37 -55.82 -9.05
CA PRO A 198 11.47 -54.93 -8.29
C PRO A 198 11.75 -53.41 -8.31
N SER A 199 10.86 -52.66 -7.63
CA SER A 199 10.78 -51.21 -7.37
C SER A 199 12.01 -50.54 -6.68
N PRO A 200 12.10 -49.20 -6.70
CA PRO A 200 11.75 -48.37 -5.52
C PRO A 200 10.94 -47.10 -5.86
N ALA A 201 9.89 -46.74 -5.12
CA ALA A 201 9.85 -45.90 -3.90
C ALA A 201 10.46 -44.49 -4.11
N SER A 202 9.62 -43.48 -4.36
CA SER A 202 9.08 -42.53 -3.35
C SER A 202 10.03 -41.38 -3.00
N SER A 203 9.62 -40.15 -3.30
CA SER A 203 10.04 -38.96 -2.55
C SER A 203 8.90 -37.96 -2.53
N ALA A 204 8.56 -37.58 -1.30
CA ALA A 204 7.32 -36.99 -0.88
C ALA A 204 7.17 -35.51 -1.26
N SER A 205 5.93 -35.18 -1.54
CA SER A 205 5.32 -33.86 -1.50
C SER A 205 5.38 -33.27 -0.09
N THR A 206 5.63 -31.95 -0.02
CA THR A 206 5.28 -31.15 1.17
C THR A 206 4.57 -29.89 0.71
N SER A 207 3.24 -29.94 0.83
CA SER A 207 2.32 -28.84 0.58
C SER A 207 2.20 -28.00 1.84
N LEU A 208 2.57 -26.73 1.79
CA LEU A 208 2.23 -25.76 2.85
C LEU A 208 1.04 -24.91 2.41
N ARG A 209 -0.01 -25.02 3.22
CA ARG A 209 -1.33 -24.38 3.11
C ARG A 209 -1.21 -22.87 3.27
N ARG A 210 -1.83 -22.12 2.35
CA ARG A 210 -2.22 -20.71 2.55
C ARG A 210 -3.62 -20.68 3.18
N SER A 211 -3.73 -20.02 4.32
CA SER A 211 -4.99 -19.65 4.94
C SER A 211 -5.59 -18.47 4.17
N ALA A 212 -6.82 -18.63 3.68
CA ALA A 212 -7.66 -17.55 3.17
C ALA A 212 -8.79 -17.36 4.19
N SER A 213 -8.89 -16.15 4.75
CA SER A 213 -10.05 -15.71 5.53
C SER A 213 -11.08 -15.08 4.59
N SER A 214 -12.33 -15.41 4.89
CA SER A 214 -13.57 -15.17 4.15
C SER A 214 -14.30 -13.91 4.65
N ASP A 215 -15.16 -13.37 3.78
CA ASP A 215 -16.36 -12.54 4.03
C ASP A 215 -16.13 -11.11 4.61
N ASP A 216 -16.80 -10.04 4.16
CA ASP A 216 -18.25 -9.92 4.11
C ASP A 216 -18.85 -9.13 2.93
N ASP A 217 -20.06 -9.61 2.61
CA ASP A 217 -21.09 -9.17 1.69
C ASP A 217 -21.98 -8.09 2.35
N VAL A 218 -22.36 -7.04 1.60
CA VAL A 218 -23.55 -6.24 1.96
C VAL A 218 -24.23 -5.68 0.71
N GLY A 219 -25.33 -6.33 0.36
CA GLY A 219 -26.31 -5.89 -0.61
C GLY A 219 -27.45 -5.07 0.00
N ARG A 220 -27.73 -3.94 -0.64
CA ARG A 220 -29.03 -3.50 -1.21
C ARG A 220 -30.27 -3.33 -0.30
N ALA A 221 -30.80 -2.11 -0.36
CA ALA A 221 -32.04 -1.62 0.23
C ALA A 221 -33.35 -2.19 -0.34
N GLY A 222 -34.38 -2.26 0.51
CA GLY A 222 -35.79 -2.40 0.16
C GLY A 222 -36.72 -2.25 1.38
N ASN A 223 -37.58 -1.23 1.38
CA ASN A 223 -38.57 -0.90 2.41
C ASN A 223 -39.62 -2.00 2.65
N SER A 224 -39.99 -2.25 3.91
CA SER A 224 -41.39 -2.29 4.37
C SER A 224 -41.47 -2.14 5.89
N ARG A 225 -42.48 -1.40 6.34
CA ARG A 225 -42.85 -1.19 7.74
C ARG A 225 -43.43 -2.48 8.31
N ASP A 226 -43.04 -2.82 9.54
CA ASP A 226 -43.93 -3.23 10.63
C ASP A 226 -43.19 -3.00 11.96
N ILE A 227 -43.90 -2.36 12.89
CA ILE A 227 -43.41 -1.98 14.22
C ILE A 227 -43.76 -3.14 15.14
N ASP A 228 -42.76 -3.89 15.59
CA ASP A 228 -42.87 -4.72 16.78
C ASP A 228 -41.72 -4.38 17.74
N HIS A 229 -42.12 -4.04 18.96
CA HIS A 229 -41.23 -3.82 20.10
C HIS A 229 -40.62 -5.15 20.52
N ASP A 230 -39.31 -5.29 20.36
CA ASP A 230 -38.54 -6.31 21.08
C ASP A 230 -37.39 -5.63 21.83
N ASP A 231 -37.49 -5.68 23.16
CA ASP A 231 -36.49 -5.22 24.14
C ASP A 231 -35.28 -6.17 24.10
N GLY A 232 -34.53 -6.13 23.02
CA GLY A 232 -33.25 -6.80 22.88
C GLY A 232 -32.13 -5.81 23.18
N ALA A 233 -31.63 -5.81 24.42
CA ALA A 233 -30.44 -5.07 24.80
C ALA A 233 -29.31 -5.34 23.80
N SER A 234 -29.05 -4.38 22.90
CA SER A 234 -27.90 -4.46 22.01
C SER A 234 -26.67 -4.37 22.89
N SER A 235 -26.00 -5.51 23.10
CA SER A 235 -24.67 -5.51 23.66
C SER A 235 -23.78 -4.75 22.68
N VAL A 236 -23.54 -3.48 23.00
CA VAL A 236 -22.38 -2.76 22.49
C VAL A 236 -21.20 -3.59 22.95
N SER A 237 -20.65 -4.40 22.05
CA SER A 237 -19.41 -5.11 22.28
C SER A 237 -18.35 -4.04 22.52
N THR A 238 -18.06 -3.79 23.80
CA THR A 238 -16.93 -2.99 24.22
C THR A 238 -15.69 -3.68 23.67
N SER A 239 -15.10 -3.12 22.61
CA SER A 239 -13.82 -3.60 22.07
C SER A 239 -12.82 -3.67 23.22
N SER A 240 -12.24 -4.85 23.44
CA SER A 240 -11.34 -5.09 24.57
C SER A 240 -10.14 -4.15 24.48
N SER A 241 -9.58 -3.74 25.62
CA SER A 241 -8.33 -2.97 25.68
C SER A 241 -7.17 -3.68 24.96
N ASP A 242 -7.25 -5.00 24.81
CA ASP A 242 -6.27 -5.80 24.08
C ASP A 242 -6.31 -5.56 22.56
N ASP A 243 -7.49 -5.27 21.99
CA ASP A 243 -7.61 -4.93 20.57
C ASP A 243 -6.95 -3.57 20.28
N LEU A 244 -7.08 -2.61 21.21
CA LEU A 244 -6.39 -1.31 21.13
C LEU A 244 -4.86 -1.43 21.23
N ALA A 245 -4.36 -2.39 22.02
CA ALA A 245 -2.92 -2.67 22.11
C ALA A 245 -2.36 -3.27 20.82
N ALA A 246 -3.15 -4.05 20.08
CA ALA A 246 -2.77 -4.63 18.79
C ALA A 246 -2.52 -3.57 17.70
N TYR A 247 -3.22 -2.43 17.76
CA TYR A 247 -2.96 -1.30 16.86
C TYR A 247 -1.64 -0.58 17.13
N ASN A 248 -0.94 -0.90 18.24
CA ASN A 248 0.29 -0.24 18.69
C ASN A 248 0.23 1.30 18.55
N LEU A 249 -0.92 1.89 18.88
CA LEU A 249 -1.25 3.28 18.61
C LEU A 249 -0.26 4.27 19.25
N PHE A 250 0.39 3.87 20.34
CA PHE A 250 1.39 4.68 21.04
C PHE A 250 2.84 4.26 20.75
N GLY A 251 3.06 3.28 19.87
CA GLY A 251 4.39 2.71 19.63
C GLY A 251 4.99 1.99 20.85
N TRP A 252 4.16 1.54 21.79
CA TRP A 252 4.60 0.93 23.06
C TRP A 252 5.02 -0.53 22.91
N SER A 253 4.51 -1.25 21.92
CA SER A 253 5.02 -2.58 21.58
C SER A 253 6.16 -2.46 20.57
N ALA A 254 7.19 -3.28 20.75
CA ALA A 254 8.29 -3.36 19.80
C ALA A 254 7.76 -3.94 18.49
N ASP A 255 7.63 -3.08 17.49
CA ASP A 255 7.30 -3.49 16.13
C ASP A 255 8.62 -3.83 15.40
N PRO A 256 8.93 -5.11 15.14
CA PRO A 256 10.15 -5.47 14.43
C PRO A 256 10.18 -4.94 12.99
N ALA A 257 9.02 -4.63 12.39
CA ALA A 257 8.95 -4.02 11.06
C ALA A 257 9.42 -2.55 11.05
N LEU A 258 9.46 -1.91 12.22
CA LEU A 258 9.76 -0.50 12.37
C LEU A 258 11.15 -0.11 11.86
N ALA A 259 12.13 -1.00 12.04
CA ALA A 259 13.49 -0.82 11.52
C ALA A 259 13.51 -0.71 9.98
N PHE A 260 12.52 -1.33 9.31
CA PHE A 260 12.42 -1.42 7.87
C PHE A 260 11.51 -0.35 7.25
N TYR A 261 10.82 0.49 8.03
CA TYR A 261 10.10 1.62 7.44
C TYR A 261 11.06 2.75 7.10
N PRO A 262 10.94 3.41 5.94
CA PRO A 262 11.85 4.48 5.57
C PRO A 262 11.73 5.65 6.55
N LEU A 263 12.87 6.19 6.97
CA LEU A 263 12.94 7.38 7.84
C LEU A 263 13.19 8.62 6.97
N LEU A 264 12.33 9.61 7.08
CA LEU A 264 12.22 10.69 6.12
C LEU A 264 12.35 12.08 6.76
N ASP A 265 13.05 12.97 6.06
CA ASP A 265 12.84 14.41 6.18
C ASP A 265 11.56 14.80 5.44
N ALA A 266 10.83 15.82 5.95
CA ALA A 266 9.60 16.31 5.32
C ALA A 266 9.50 17.84 5.28
N TRP A 267 8.88 18.35 4.23
CA TRP A 267 8.58 19.77 4.00
C TRP A 267 7.17 19.94 3.46
N LEU A 268 6.41 20.90 4.00
CA LEU A 268 5.00 21.13 3.64
C LEU A 268 4.85 22.16 2.53
N GLU A 269 5.86 23.00 2.36
CA GLU A 269 5.94 24.02 1.31
C GLU A 269 6.37 23.39 -0.01
N LEU A 270 5.40 22.89 -0.78
CA LEU A 270 5.67 22.10 -1.98
C LEU A 270 6.57 22.82 -2.98
N GLU A 271 6.18 24.04 -3.40
CA GLU A 271 6.89 24.82 -4.43
C GLU A 271 8.28 25.31 -4.00
N GLU A 272 8.51 25.46 -2.68
CA GLU A 272 9.82 25.86 -2.16
C GLU A 272 10.81 24.70 -2.14
N ASN A 273 10.29 23.46 -2.19
CA ASN A 273 11.09 22.26 -1.96
C ASN A 273 11.20 21.35 -3.17
N ILE A 274 10.30 21.43 -4.15
CA ILE A 274 10.37 20.61 -5.37
C ILE A 274 9.69 21.32 -6.54
N THR A 275 10.26 21.18 -7.74
CA THR A 275 9.57 21.53 -8.99
C THR A 275 8.92 20.30 -9.62
N GLN A 276 7.93 20.49 -10.50
CA GLN A 276 7.23 19.35 -11.12
C GLN A 276 8.18 18.39 -11.87
N SER A 277 9.20 18.91 -12.56
CA SER A 277 10.19 18.11 -13.27
C SER A 277 11.12 17.30 -12.35
N GLU A 278 11.19 17.67 -11.07
CA GLU A 278 12.01 17.01 -10.06
C GLU A 278 11.21 16.00 -9.24
N ILE A 279 9.88 15.91 -9.41
CA ILE A 279 9.05 14.90 -8.75
C ILE A 279 9.53 13.52 -9.19
N GLY A 280 10.19 12.82 -8.27
CA GLY A 280 10.67 11.46 -8.50
C GLY A 280 9.53 10.49 -8.81
N ASN A 281 9.81 9.50 -9.65
CA ASN A 281 8.86 8.42 -9.90
C ASN A 281 8.68 7.61 -8.60
N PRO A 282 7.45 7.37 -8.11
CA PRO A 282 7.23 6.58 -6.90
C PRO A 282 7.88 5.19 -6.89
N ALA A 283 8.08 4.55 -8.05
CA ALA A 283 8.78 3.28 -8.14
C ALA A 283 10.25 3.39 -7.67
N ASP A 284 10.95 4.46 -8.08
CA ASP A 284 12.33 4.73 -7.70
C ASP A 284 12.50 4.86 -6.17
N PHE A 285 11.46 5.33 -5.46
CA PHE A 285 11.51 5.44 -4.00
C PHE A 285 11.71 4.08 -3.33
N TYR A 286 11.00 3.05 -3.82
CA TYR A 286 11.13 1.69 -3.29
C TYR A 286 12.51 1.11 -3.60
N GLU A 287 13.05 1.38 -4.79
CA GLU A 287 14.40 0.96 -5.17
C GLU A 287 15.47 1.63 -4.28
N GLU A 288 15.37 2.94 -4.06
CA GLU A 288 16.27 3.68 -3.15
C GLU A 288 16.21 3.10 -1.73
N HIS A 289 15.00 2.82 -1.25
CA HIS A 289 14.79 2.24 0.07
C HIS A 289 15.37 0.82 0.19
N GLU A 290 15.19 -0.04 -0.82
CA GLU A 290 15.78 -1.38 -0.85
C GLU A 290 17.31 -1.34 -0.83
N VAL A 291 17.93 -0.39 -1.53
CA VAL A 291 19.39 -0.23 -1.53
C VAL A 291 19.92 0.08 -0.13
N ILE A 292 19.20 0.87 0.66
CA ILE A 292 19.60 1.23 2.03
C ILE A 292 19.44 0.04 3.00
N GLN A 293 18.53 -0.88 2.71
CA GLN A 293 18.28 -2.06 3.55
C GLN A 293 19.26 -3.22 3.33
N ARG A 294 20.11 -3.16 2.30
CA ARG A 294 21.09 -4.21 1.95
C ARG A 294 22.43 -3.95 2.61
#